data_AF-A0A7X7UR04-F1
#
_entry.id   AF-A0A7X7UR04-F1
#
_cell.length_a   1.000
_cell.length_b   1.000
_cell.length_c   1.000
_cell.angle_alpha   90.00
_cell.angle_beta   90.00
_cell.angle_gamma   90.00
#
_symmetry.space_group_name_H-M   'P 1'
#
loop_
_entity.id
_entity.type
_entity.pdbx_description
1 polymer ?
#
loop_
_entity_poly.entity_id
_entity_poly.type
_entity_poly.pdbx_seq_one_letter_code
_entity_poly.pdbx_strand_id
1 'polypeptide(L)'
;MKTILKVIIRLLIVLVLLIVIPIGTLYFMISDSKDEAPTELYAENITLQGEIDSLFSRFLVNREGAFYLTFSEEELDKLAFAFIRSINSSYYAGCGSDECKYIVSQEIPEEVPLISGKKVHLRHLYTEVGSDRLDVHLTASVPFLKTSLNIGFNFEKENGTYVFMIDNLALGKLNVMSGLGKKIAQPLLSGIGFSEESINQFFEKQNLPLVFSMDDYSIRFEKEALGDVIMKFVNEENKPESKLFREMIAILSSSENDLLDLGFFDLEDESHFGFKIDLNELKTTPEQAELLAAKRSQAAKGFDADSFVTNKTQTFLIGSLASAGSEKITFTNQDFNRIIYSQTNGYSEFKFSMLPGEEPNFRMTGVFVEFSQDAVDFQFVVEINGVEVLIIVSGAVENNEGESELTISLDEEMSIGGINAKSEFLLELLSSLNIAAIGYDSESGEFKINVETFKELMGVGGPETPLEIEKIKAASGGIEVYVQYTDPELASQISQARKDVEELLKTDFVDESQFDTSDSEQAELVQELLDSLNEISETLNDPEAELDSETTDNLIAIVNGLSDENQQILLDQISENANSSDLENLYKLLFGN
;
A
#
# COMPACT_ATOMS: atom_id res chain seq x y z
N MET A 1 41.74 -81.96 18.45
CA MET A 1 42.12 -80.64 19.01
C MET A 1 42.35 -79.57 17.94
N LYS A 2 43.23 -79.75 16.94
CA LYS A 2 43.48 -78.75 15.86
C LYS A 2 42.25 -78.38 15.00
N THR A 3 41.35 -79.33 14.74
CA THR A 3 40.14 -79.10 13.91
C THR A 3 39.08 -78.27 14.63
N ILE A 4 38.89 -78.50 15.93
CA ILE A 4 37.94 -77.76 16.77
C ILE A 4 38.41 -76.31 16.96
N LEU A 5 39.71 -76.10 17.19
CA LEU A 5 40.30 -74.76 17.30
C LEU A 5 40.14 -73.94 15.99
N LYS A 6 40.31 -74.58 14.82
CA LYS A 6 40.07 -73.93 13.51
C LYS A 6 38.60 -73.54 13.31
N VAL A 7 37.66 -74.35 13.80
CA VAL A 7 36.22 -74.06 13.72
C VAL A 7 35.85 -72.91 14.66
N ILE A 8 36.36 -72.91 15.89
CA ILE A 8 36.16 -71.82 16.86
C ILE A 8 36.73 -70.50 16.32
N ILE A 9 37.96 -70.51 15.78
CA ILE A 9 38.57 -69.30 15.20
C ILE A 9 37.77 -68.80 13.98
N ARG A 10 37.27 -69.69 13.11
CA ARG A 10 36.41 -69.29 11.99
C ARG A 10 35.10 -68.67 12.47
N LEU A 11 34.46 -69.24 13.49
CA LEU A 11 33.26 -68.67 14.11
C LEU A 11 33.54 -67.32 14.76
N LEU A 12 34.68 -67.17 15.42
CA LEU A 12 35.10 -65.92 16.06
C LEU A 12 35.40 -64.85 14.99
N ILE A 13 36.05 -65.21 13.88
CA ILE A 13 36.26 -64.32 12.74
C ILE A 13 34.91 -63.95 12.09
N VAL A 14 34.01 -64.90 11.90
CA VAL A 14 32.66 -64.62 11.34
C VAL A 14 31.86 -63.72 12.29
N LEU A 15 31.94 -63.92 13.60
CA LEU A 15 31.26 -63.11 14.61
C LEU A 15 31.88 -61.71 14.70
N VAL A 16 33.21 -61.61 14.62
CA VAL A 16 33.93 -60.33 14.53
C VAL A 16 33.55 -59.63 13.22
N LEU A 17 33.52 -60.30 12.07
CA LEU A 17 33.11 -59.71 10.80
C LEU A 17 31.63 -59.28 10.83
N LEU A 18 30.75 -60.06 11.46
CA LEU A 18 29.33 -59.73 11.64
C LEU A 18 29.10 -58.50 12.52
N ILE A 19 30.06 -58.10 13.36
CA ILE A 19 29.98 -56.91 14.22
C ILE A 19 30.79 -55.75 13.62
N VAL A 20 32.01 -56.02 13.15
CA VAL A 20 32.94 -55.02 12.59
C VAL A 20 32.47 -54.51 11.23
N ILE A 21 31.90 -55.34 10.35
CA ILE A 21 31.41 -54.87 9.04
C ILE A 21 30.21 -53.92 9.23
N PRO A 22 29.18 -54.21 10.04
CA PRO A 22 28.10 -53.25 10.28
C PRO A 22 28.56 -51.97 10.98
N ILE A 23 29.43 -52.06 12.00
CA ILE A 23 29.94 -50.87 12.70
C ILE A 23 30.84 -50.05 11.78
N GLY A 24 31.71 -50.69 11.00
CA GLY A 24 32.56 -50.01 10.02
C GLY A 24 31.76 -49.37 8.88
N THR A 25 30.70 -50.04 8.42
CA THR A 25 29.76 -49.48 7.43
C THR A 25 29.01 -48.29 8.00
N LEU A 26 28.51 -48.37 9.24
CA LEU A 26 27.86 -47.27 9.95
C LEU A 26 28.80 -46.08 10.12
N TYR A 27 30.04 -46.34 10.56
CA TYR A 27 31.09 -45.33 10.67
C TYR A 27 31.36 -44.65 9.33
N PHE A 28 31.49 -45.42 8.24
CA PHE A 28 31.70 -44.85 6.90
C PHE A 28 30.47 -44.07 6.37
N MET A 29 29.26 -44.46 6.75
CA MET A 29 28.02 -43.79 6.38
C MET A 29 27.83 -42.46 7.12
N ILE A 30 28.18 -42.40 8.41
CA ILE A 30 28.07 -41.17 9.21
C ILE A 30 29.29 -40.28 9.02
N SER A 31 30.46 -40.85 8.68
CA SER A 31 31.66 -40.06 8.47
C SER A 31 31.56 -39.23 7.21
N ASP A 32 31.66 -37.91 7.40
CA ASP A 32 31.83 -36.93 6.34
C ASP A 32 32.92 -35.93 6.72
N SER A 33 33.86 -35.74 5.81
CA SER A 33 34.96 -34.79 5.98
C SER A 33 34.79 -33.55 5.12
N LYS A 34 33.71 -33.44 4.34
CA LYS A 34 33.37 -32.25 3.56
C LYS A 34 33.03 -31.12 4.53
N ASP A 35 33.72 -30.00 4.38
CA ASP A 35 33.59 -28.79 5.21
C ASP A 35 33.93 -27.63 4.28
N GLU A 36 32.92 -27.12 3.58
CA GLU A 36 33.02 -26.07 2.55
C GLU A 36 32.57 -24.70 3.09
N ALA A 37 32.54 -24.55 4.41
CA ALA A 37 32.18 -23.29 5.05
C ALA A 37 33.04 -22.13 4.50
N PRO A 38 32.44 -20.98 4.13
CA PRO A 38 33.14 -19.86 3.48
C PRO A 38 33.90 -19.03 4.51
N THR A 39 34.95 -19.62 5.08
CA THR A 39 35.74 -19.02 6.17
C THR A 39 36.39 -17.68 5.80
N GLU A 40 36.54 -17.40 4.51
CA GLU A 40 36.97 -16.12 3.95
C GLU A 40 36.00 -14.96 4.26
N LEU A 41 34.72 -15.25 4.51
CA LEU A 41 33.72 -14.26 4.89
C LEU A 41 33.74 -13.94 6.39
N TYR A 42 34.45 -14.74 7.20
CA TYR A 42 34.42 -14.66 8.67
C TYR A 42 35.33 -13.56 9.21
N ALA A 43 34.92 -12.31 9.04
CA ALA A 43 35.66 -11.13 9.48
C ALA A 43 35.10 -10.53 10.78
N GLU A 44 35.96 -9.91 11.60
CA GLU A 44 35.56 -9.37 12.91
C GLU A 44 34.49 -8.27 12.82
N ASN A 45 34.45 -7.54 11.71
CA ASN A 45 33.51 -6.45 11.45
C ASN A 45 32.10 -6.92 11.03
N ILE A 46 31.90 -8.21 10.75
CA ILE A 46 30.58 -8.76 10.47
C ILE A 46 29.80 -8.85 11.80
N THR A 47 28.64 -8.18 11.85
CA THR A 47 27.78 -8.11 13.02
C THR A 47 26.33 -8.33 12.63
N LEU A 48 25.53 -8.90 13.54
CA LEU A 48 24.12 -9.21 13.25
C LEU A 48 23.33 -7.97 12.86
N GLN A 49 23.52 -6.87 13.59
CA GLN A 49 22.87 -5.60 13.28
C GLN A 49 23.29 -5.07 11.90
N GLY A 50 24.59 -5.09 11.58
CA GLY A 50 25.07 -4.58 10.30
C GLY A 50 24.53 -5.34 9.08
N GLU A 51 24.41 -6.67 9.16
CA GLU A 51 23.80 -7.47 8.08
C GLU A 51 22.29 -7.22 7.96
N ILE A 52 21.58 -7.03 9.08
CA ILE A 52 20.16 -6.66 9.08
C ILE A 52 19.96 -5.26 8.46
N ASP A 53 20.78 -4.28 8.83
CA ASP A 53 20.67 -2.91 8.28
C ASP A 53 20.94 -2.90 6.77
N SER A 54 21.93 -3.67 6.30
CA SER A 54 22.23 -3.86 4.88
C SER A 54 21.05 -4.45 4.11
N LEU A 55 20.36 -5.44 4.68
CA LEU A 55 19.16 -6.04 4.11
C LEU A 55 18.05 -4.98 3.90
N PHE A 56 17.73 -4.21 4.94
CA PHE A 56 16.67 -3.20 4.88
C PHE A 56 16.98 -2.08 3.89
N SER A 57 18.24 -1.69 3.75
CA SER A 57 18.64 -0.65 2.78
C SER A 57 18.35 -1.03 1.32
N ARG A 58 18.37 -2.33 0.99
CA ARG A 58 18.12 -2.84 -0.37
C ARG A 58 16.68 -3.22 -0.62
N PHE A 59 15.93 -3.55 0.44
CA PHE A 59 14.50 -3.82 0.38
C PHE A 59 13.72 -2.67 -0.28
N LEU A 60 14.16 -1.42 -0.09
CA LEU A 60 13.55 -0.23 -0.67
C LEU A 60 13.87 -0.01 -2.16
N VAL A 61 14.62 -0.90 -2.82
CA VAL A 61 14.87 -0.79 -4.27
C VAL A 61 13.70 -1.38 -5.04
N ASN A 62 12.94 -0.53 -5.75
CA ASN A 62 11.87 -0.99 -6.64
C ASN A 62 12.45 -1.74 -7.84
N ARG A 63 12.02 -2.99 -8.04
CA ARG A 63 12.31 -3.84 -9.20
C ARG A 63 10.99 -4.22 -9.85
N GLU A 64 10.56 -3.43 -10.83
CA GLU A 64 9.33 -3.66 -11.62
C GLU A 64 8.04 -3.79 -10.79
N GLY A 65 7.88 -2.92 -9.78
CA GLY A 65 6.72 -2.90 -8.89
C GLY A 65 6.83 -3.87 -7.72
N ALA A 66 7.95 -4.58 -7.59
CA ALA A 66 8.24 -5.49 -6.49
C ALA A 66 9.44 -5.06 -5.64
N PHE A 67 9.43 -5.50 -4.39
CA PHE A 67 10.42 -5.24 -3.36
C PHE A 67 10.89 -6.57 -2.81
N TYR A 68 12.20 -6.71 -2.62
CA TYR A 68 12.80 -7.99 -2.28
C TYR A 68 13.54 -7.87 -0.95
N LEU A 69 13.00 -8.54 0.07
CA LEU A 69 13.68 -8.80 1.33
C LEU A 69 14.29 -10.21 1.26
N THR A 70 15.33 -10.34 0.44
CA THR A 70 15.92 -11.64 0.10
C THR A 70 17.42 -11.65 0.37
N PHE A 71 17.97 -12.85 0.51
CA PHE A 71 19.37 -13.10 0.83
C PHE A 71 19.99 -13.96 -0.27
N SER A 72 21.18 -13.57 -0.75
CA SER A 72 22.05 -14.49 -1.50
C SER A 72 22.69 -15.52 -0.56
N GLU A 73 23.37 -16.53 -1.13
CA GLU A 73 24.14 -17.50 -0.36
C GLU A 73 25.18 -16.84 0.56
N GLU A 74 25.98 -15.91 0.01
CA GLU A 74 27.01 -15.18 0.76
C GLU A 74 26.41 -14.43 1.96
N GLU A 75 25.19 -13.91 1.82
CA GLU A 75 24.50 -13.13 2.84
C GLU A 75 23.90 -13.99 3.94
N LEU A 76 23.29 -15.13 3.57
CA LEU A 76 22.86 -16.12 4.55
C LEU A 76 24.05 -16.66 5.35
N ASP A 77 25.20 -16.86 4.72
CA ASP A 77 26.42 -17.29 5.40
C ASP A 77 26.98 -16.24 6.37
N LYS A 78 27.00 -14.96 5.96
CA LYS A 78 27.36 -13.85 6.86
C LYS A 78 26.39 -13.73 8.03
N LEU A 79 25.09 -13.89 7.78
CA LEU A 79 24.06 -13.85 8.81
C LEU A 79 24.22 -15.02 9.79
N ALA A 80 24.46 -16.24 9.29
CA ALA A 80 24.73 -17.42 10.11
C ALA A 80 25.99 -17.23 10.97
N PHE A 81 27.06 -16.69 10.39
CA PHE A 81 28.28 -16.35 11.11
C PHE A 81 28.05 -15.31 12.21
N ALA A 82 27.34 -14.22 11.90
CA ALA A 82 26.99 -13.17 12.85
C ALA A 82 26.13 -13.71 14.01
N PHE A 83 25.15 -14.56 13.70
CA PHE A 83 24.31 -15.22 14.69
C PHE A 83 25.13 -16.13 15.61
N ILE A 84 26.03 -16.95 15.07
CA ILE A 84 26.96 -17.78 15.85
C ILE A 84 27.78 -16.91 16.81
N ARG A 85 28.31 -15.78 16.35
CA ARG A 85 29.09 -14.87 17.21
C ARG A 85 28.27 -14.19 18.29
N SER A 86 26.95 -14.05 18.10
CA SER A 86 26.06 -13.58 19.17
C SER A 86 25.92 -14.59 20.31
N ILE A 87 26.08 -15.89 20.01
CA ILE A 87 26.04 -17.00 20.98
C ILE A 87 27.43 -17.25 21.59
N ASN A 88 28.47 -17.27 20.75
CA ASN A 88 29.87 -17.42 21.13
C ASN A 88 30.72 -16.29 20.53
N SER A 89 30.91 -15.23 21.30
CA SER A 89 31.64 -14.03 20.87
C SER A 89 33.11 -14.26 20.51
N SER A 90 33.70 -15.36 20.99
CA SER A 90 35.09 -15.75 20.73
C SER A 90 35.25 -16.57 19.44
N TYR A 91 34.17 -17.07 18.84
CA TYR A 91 34.22 -17.90 17.64
C TYR A 91 34.92 -17.17 16.48
N TYR A 92 35.95 -17.78 15.91
CA TYR A 92 36.80 -17.24 14.84
C TYR A 92 37.54 -15.92 15.17
N ALA A 93 37.68 -15.55 16.44
CA ALA A 93 38.47 -14.38 16.89
C ALA A 93 40.01 -14.58 16.79
N GLY A 94 40.49 -15.44 15.89
CA GLY A 94 41.93 -15.65 15.64
C GLY A 94 42.72 -16.34 16.75
N CYS A 95 42.07 -16.97 17.73
CA CYS A 95 42.74 -17.62 18.86
C CYS A 95 42.81 -19.16 18.74
N GLY A 96 43.84 -19.76 19.36
CA GLY A 96 44.11 -21.21 19.23
C GLY A 96 43.30 -22.12 20.16
N SER A 97 42.41 -21.58 21.00
CA SER A 97 41.60 -22.33 21.95
C SER A 97 40.42 -23.04 21.26
N ASP A 98 39.80 -23.99 21.97
CA ASP A 98 38.59 -24.66 21.49
C ASP A 98 37.40 -23.69 21.37
N GLU A 99 37.32 -22.68 22.24
CA GLU A 99 36.27 -21.63 22.20
C GLU A 99 36.32 -20.78 20.92
N CYS A 100 37.51 -20.58 20.35
CA CYS A 100 37.67 -19.87 19.08
C CYS A 100 37.46 -20.76 17.84
N LYS A 101 37.51 -22.08 18.00
CA LYS A 101 37.42 -23.05 16.88
C LYS A 101 36.03 -23.63 16.69
N TYR A 102 35.22 -23.65 17.74
CA TYR A 102 33.95 -24.35 17.76
C TYR A 102 32.82 -23.40 18.17
N ILE A 103 31.67 -23.54 17.51
CA ILE A 103 30.44 -22.84 17.83
C ILE A 103 30.05 -23.17 19.28
N VAL A 104 29.96 -24.47 19.57
CA VAL A 104 29.65 -25.01 20.89
C VAL A 104 30.25 -26.41 21.02
N SER A 105 30.54 -26.80 22.26
CA SER A 105 30.98 -28.16 22.60
C SER A 105 30.03 -28.77 23.62
N GLN A 106 29.42 -29.91 23.30
CA GLN A 106 28.46 -30.59 24.16
C GLN A 106 28.87 -32.03 24.42
N GLU A 107 28.66 -32.50 25.66
CA GLU A 107 28.90 -33.90 26.01
C GLU A 107 27.67 -34.74 25.67
N ILE A 108 27.88 -35.85 24.94
CA ILE A 108 26.79 -36.73 24.54
C ILE A 108 26.28 -37.52 25.75
N PRO A 109 24.95 -37.58 25.98
CA PRO A 109 24.36 -38.40 27.04
C PRO A 109 24.82 -39.86 27.01
N GLU A 110 24.88 -40.49 28.18
CA GLU A 110 25.38 -41.87 28.32
C GLU A 110 24.56 -42.92 27.53
N GLU A 111 23.34 -42.56 27.16
CA GLU A 111 22.34 -43.40 26.52
C GLU A 111 22.56 -43.57 25.00
N VAL A 112 23.40 -42.74 24.37
CA VAL A 112 23.67 -42.80 22.92
C VAL A 112 24.75 -43.85 22.62
N PRO A 113 24.45 -44.92 21.87
CA PRO A 113 25.42 -45.96 21.56
C PRO A 113 26.65 -45.43 20.82
N LEU A 114 27.82 -46.03 21.07
CA LEU A 114 29.12 -45.81 20.40
C LEU A 114 29.87 -44.49 20.72
N ILE A 115 29.17 -43.42 21.11
CA ILE A 115 29.77 -42.08 21.32
C ILE A 115 29.41 -41.45 22.68
N SER A 116 28.79 -42.21 23.59
CA SER A 116 28.45 -41.77 24.94
C SER A 116 29.64 -41.21 25.72
N GLY A 117 29.42 -40.11 26.46
CA GLY A 117 30.45 -39.43 27.27
C GLY A 117 31.58 -38.80 26.45
N LYS A 118 31.43 -38.69 25.12
CA LYS A 118 32.36 -37.95 24.26
C LYS A 118 31.84 -36.54 24.05
N LYS A 119 32.77 -35.59 23.85
CA LYS A 119 32.45 -34.23 23.43
C LYS A 119 32.23 -34.20 21.92
N VAL A 120 31.09 -33.66 21.51
CA VAL A 120 30.80 -33.21 20.15
C VAL A 120 31.17 -31.75 20.08
N HIS A 121 31.92 -31.38 19.06
CA HIS A 121 32.28 -30.02 18.75
C HIS A 121 31.57 -29.61 17.46
N LEU A 122 30.60 -28.71 17.56
CA LEU A 122 29.99 -28.08 16.38
C LEU A 122 30.97 -27.04 15.84
N ARG A 123 31.31 -27.14 14.56
CA ARG A 123 32.41 -26.38 13.98
C ARG A 123 31.93 -25.28 13.06
N HIS A 124 31.16 -25.59 12.02
CA HIS A 124 30.67 -24.61 11.04
C HIS A 124 29.17 -24.75 10.80
N LEU A 125 28.51 -23.63 10.50
CA LEU A 125 27.17 -23.54 9.92
C LEU A 125 27.30 -22.71 8.64
N TYR A 126 26.80 -23.22 7.53
CA TYR A 126 26.77 -22.52 6.24
C TYR A 126 25.59 -22.99 5.40
N THR A 127 25.28 -22.26 4.35
CA THR A 127 24.14 -22.48 3.46
C THR A 127 24.57 -22.65 2.00
N GLU A 128 23.80 -23.38 1.21
CA GLU A 128 23.87 -23.37 -0.26
C GLU A 128 22.48 -22.94 -0.80
N VAL A 129 22.42 -21.95 -1.69
CA VAL A 129 21.15 -21.42 -2.24
C VAL A 129 21.04 -21.79 -3.72
N GLY A 130 20.10 -22.68 -4.04
CA GLY A 130 19.75 -23.05 -5.40
C GLY A 130 18.53 -22.30 -5.94
N SER A 131 18.11 -22.66 -7.15
CA SER A 131 16.94 -22.07 -7.82
C SER A 131 15.60 -22.38 -7.14
N ASP A 132 15.51 -23.51 -6.44
CA ASP A 132 14.27 -24.03 -5.84
C ASP A 132 14.49 -24.68 -4.47
N ARG A 133 15.70 -24.55 -3.92
CA ARG A 133 16.14 -25.28 -2.73
C ARG A 133 17.16 -24.52 -1.91
N LEU A 134 17.03 -24.59 -0.59
CA LEU A 134 17.97 -24.08 0.39
C LEU A 134 18.57 -25.25 1.17
N ASP A 135 19.88 -25.43 1.10
CA ASP A 135 20.60 -26.41 1.91
C ASP A 135 21.28 -25.73 3.10
N VAL A 136 21.16 -26.32 4.28
CA VAL A 136 21.82 -25.88 5.51
C VAL A 136 22.75 -26.98 5.99
N HIS A 137 24.02 -26.62 6.19
CA HIS A 137 25.09 -27.54 6.55
C HIS A 137 25.66 -27.19 7.93
N LEU A 138 25.59 -28.14 8.86
CA LEU A 138 26.21 -28.03 10.18
C LEU A 138 27.31 -29.08 10.33
N THR A 139 28.57 -28.67 10.39
CA THR A 139 29.69 -29.61 10.57
C THR A 139 29.98 -29.86 12.04
N ALA A 140 30.23 -31.13 12.37
CA ALA A 140 30.52 -31.56 13.73
C ALA A 140 31.72 -32.50 13.77
N SER A 141 32.44 -32.46 14.89
CA SER A 141 33.55 -33.37 15.14
C SER A 141 33.46 -33.98 16.54
N VAL A 142 33.70 -35.28 16.59
CA VAL A 142 33.82 -36.12 17.79
C VAL A 142 35.19 -36.80 17.70
N PRO A 143 35.84 -37.20 18.80
CA PRO A 143 37.09 -37.94 18.71
C PRO A 143 37.01 -39.10 17.70
N PHE A 144 37.87 -39.05 16.67
CA PHE A 144 37.97 -40.02 15.57
C PHE A 144 36.81 -40.03 14.55
N LEU A 145 35.88 -39.08 14.58
CA LEU A 145 34.78 -38.94 13.63
C LEU A 145 34.56 -37.48 13.24
N LYS A 146 34.58 -37.19 11.94
CA LYS A 146 34.02 -35.96 11.37
C LYS A 146 32.70 -36.30 10.70
N THR A 147 31.70 -35.46 10.87
CA THR A 147 30.35 -35.63 10.31
C THR A 147 29.76 -34.26 9.99
N SER A 148 28.73 -34.25 9.16
CA SER A 148 27.90 -33.09 8.87
C SER A 148 26.44 -33.44 9.12
N LEU A 149 25.63 -32.48 9.54
CA LEU A 149 24.18 -32.54 9.44
C LEU A 149 23.79 -31.66 8.26
N ASN A 150 23.18 -32.25 7.24
CA ASN A 150 22.75 -31.56 6.03
C ASN A 150 21.24 -31.58 5.98
N ILE A 151 20.62 -30.41 5.85
CA ILE A 151 19.17 -30.23 5.80
C ILE A 151 18.84 -29.48 4.51
N GLY A 152 18.11 -30.11 3.60
CA GLY A 152 17.59 -29.49 2.38
C GLY A 152 16.13 -29.10 2.56
N PHE A 153 15.81 -27.86 2.22
CA PHE A 153 14.48 -27.29 2.28
C PHE A 153 14.01 -26.90 0.88
N ASN A 154 12.85 -27.40 0.50
CA ASN A 154 12.09 -26.88 -0.63
C ASN A 154 10.91 -26.07 -0.10
N PHE A 155 10.42 -25.15 -0.92
CA PHE A 155 9.34 -24.25 -0.53
C PHE A 155 8.11 -24.48 -1.40
N GLU A 156 6.95 -24.58 -0.75
CA GLU A 156 5.64 -24.71 -1.38
C GLU A 156 4.65 -23.72 -0.74
N LYS A 157 3.65 -23.28 -1.51
CA LYS A 157 2.55 -22.42 -1.05
C LYS A 157 1.23 -23.17 -1.22
N GLU A 158 0.50 -23.33 -0.13
CA GLU A 158 -0.80 -24.03 -0.09
C GLU A 158 -1.86 -23.13 0.56
N ASN A 159 -2.78 -22.55 -0.22
CA ASN A 159 -3.94 -21.77 0.28
C ASN A 159 -3.59 -20.77 1.40
N GLY A 160 -2.67 -19.83 1.15
CA GLY A 160 -2.25 -18.84 2.17
C GLY A 160 -1.36 -19.40 3.29
N THR A 161 -0.95 -20.67 3.20
CA THR A 161 0.05 -21.30 4.09
C THR A 161 1.36 -21.45 3.34
N TYR A 162 2.44 -21.05 3.98
CA TYR A 162 3.80 -21.30 3.53
C TYR A 162 4.30 -22.62 4.12
N VAL A 163 4.84 -23.48 3.27
CA VAL A 163 5.25 -24.84 3.62
C VAL A 163 6.72 -25.03 3.25
N PHE A 164 7.57 -25.15 4.26
CA PHE A 164 8.94 -25.60 4.11
C PHE A 164 8.99 -27.12 4.21
N MET A 165 9.26 -27.79 3.10
CA MET A 165 9.41 -29.24 3.03
C MET A 165 10.88 -29.62 3.23
N ILE A 166 11.17 -30.44 4.25
CA ILE A 166 12.49 -31.03 4.39
C ILE A 166 12.57 -32.21 3.43
N ASP A 167 13.23 -32.03 2.28
CA ASP A 167 13.37 -33.07 1.25
C ASP A 167 14.59 -33.98 1.50
N ASN A 168 15.53 -33.47 2.30
CA ASN A 168 16.77 -34.14 2.64
C ASN A 168 17.15 -33.82 4.08
N LEU A 169 17.28 -34.86 4.90
CA LEU A 169 17.92 -34.77 6.20
C LEU A 169 18.97 -35.87 6.23
N ALA A 170 20.25 -35.49 6.34
CA ALA A 170 21.37 -36.42 6.30
C ALA A 170 22.37 -36.16 7.42
N LEU A 171 22.84 -37.24 8.05
CA LEU A 171 23.97 -37.23 8.97
C LEU A 171 25.18 -37.86 8.27
N GLY A 172 26.10 -37.02 7.80
CA GLY A 172 27.14 -37.38 6.87
C GLY A 172 26.54 -37.86 5.55
N LYS A 173 26.83 -39.11 5.17
CA LYS A 173 26.27 -39.76 3.97
C LYS A 173 24.99 -40.54 4.25
N LEU A 174 24.56 -40.60 5.51
CA LEU A 174 23.37 -41.36 5.91
C LEU A 174 22.13 -40.45 5.82
N ASN A 175 21.28 -40.68 4.82
CA ASN A 175 19.94 -40.07 4.79
C ASN A 175 19.11 -40.65 5.94
N VAL A 176 18.69 -39.79 6.88
CA VAL A 176 17.98 -40.19 8.10
C VAL A 176 16.46 -40.25 7.94
N MET A 177 15.93 -39.85 6.78
CA MET A 177 14.49 -39.90 6.47
C MET A 177 14.06 -41.24 5.85
N SER A 178 15.01 -42.05 5.34
CA SER A 178 14.69 -43.30 4.63
C SER A 178 15.56 -44.50 5.05
N GLY A 179 15.09 -45.71 4.68
CA GLY A 179 15.87 -46.95 4.77
C GLY A 179 16.44 -47.30 6.15
N LEU A 180 17.74 -47.61 6.20
CA LEU A 180 18.47 -47.90 7.44
C LEU A 180 18.68 -46.66 8.29
N GLY A 181 18.79 -45.47 7.69
CA GLY A 181 19.00 -44.21 8.40
C GLY A 181 17.81 -43.86 9.30
N LYS A 182 16.56 -44.02 8.82
CA LYS A 182 15.35 -43.84 9.64
C LYS A 182 15.35 -44.70 10.91
N LYS A 183 15.80 -45.96 10.81
CA LYS A 183 15.85 -46.90 11.95
C LYS A 183 16.91 -46.54 13.00
N ILE A 184 17.98 -45.86 12.58
CA ILE A 184 19.09 -45.46 13.46
C ILE A 184 18.85 -44.06 14.04
N ALA A 185 18.27 -43.17 13.24
CA ALA A 185 18.07 -41.78 13.60
C ALA A 185 16.92 -41.55 14.57
N GLN A 186 15.83 -42.32 14.49
CA GLN A 186 14.68 -42.09 15.37
C GLN A 186 15.04 -42.16 16.88
N PRO A 187 15.80 -43.17 17.38
CA PRO A 187 16.29 -43.16 18.76
C PRO A 187 17.28 -42.02 19.09
N LEU A 188 18.12 -41.64 18.10
CA LEU A 188 19.12 -40.58 18.24
C LEU A 188 18.46 -39.19 18.35
N LEU A 189 17.53 -38.88 17.44
CA LEU A 189 16.75 -37.65 17.38
C LEU A 189 15.87 -37.52 18.64
N SER A 190 15.13 -38.57 19.02
CA SER A 190 14.37 -38.55 20.28
C SER A 190 15.26 -38.41 21.51
N GLY A 191 16.44 -39.03 21.52
CA GLY A 191 17.40 -38.96 22.64
C GLY A 191 18.06 -37.59 22.84
N ILE A 192 18.12 -36.75 21.80
CA ILE A 192 18.59 -35.35 21.89
C ILE A 192 17.43 -34.35 22.02
N GLY A 193 16.20 -34.82 22.22
CA GLY A 193 15.01 -33.97 22.38
C GLY A 193 14.41 -33.46 21.06
N PHE A 194 14.79 -34.03 19.92
CA PHE A 194 14.19 -33.74 18.62
C PHE A 194 12.93 -34.60 18.45
N SER A 195 11.79 -34.04 18.84
CA SER A 195 10.45 -34.60 18.65
C SER A 195 9.51 -33.52 18.15
N GLU A 196 8.42 -33.90 17.49
CA GLU A 196 7.38 -32.95 17.04
C GLU A 196 6.90 -32.06 18.19
N GLU A 197 6.57 -32.67 19.33
CA GLU A 197 6.13 -31.97 20.54
C GLU A 197 7.20 -30.98 21.05
N SER A 198 8.48 -31.38 21.07
CA SER A 198 9.56 -30.51 21.57
C SER A 198 9.84 -29.32 20.65
N ILE A 199 9.75 -29.52 19.33
CA ILE A 199 9.95 -28.46 18.33
C ILE A 199 8.78 -27.47 18.36
N ASN A 200 7.53 -27.97 18.38
CA ASN A 200 6.35 -27.12 18.46
C ASN A 200 6.28 -26.36 19.78
N GLN A 201 6.63 -26.99 20.92
CA GLN A 201 6.76 -26.27 22.20
C GLN A 201 7.86 -25.20 22.17
N PHE A 202 8.94 -25.39 21.39
CA PHE A 202 9.95 -24.36 21.20
C PHE A 202 9.38 -23.18 20.41
N PHE A 203 8.69 -23.43 19.29
CA PHE A 203 8.03 -22.38 18.51
C PHE A 203 7.02 -21.59 19.33
N GLU A 204 6.14 -22.26 20.08
CA GLU A 204 5.19 -21.63 20.99
C GLU A 204 5.88 -20.75 22.05
N LYS A 205 6.94 -21.26 22.69
CA LYS A 205 7.71 -20.49 23.70
C LYS A 205 8.39 -19.26 23.13
N GLN A 206 8.84 -19.34 21.87
CA GLN A 206 9.44 -18.20 21.15
C GLN A 206 8.39 -17.32 20.46
N ASN A 207 7.09 -17.65 20.60
CA ASN A 207 6.00 -16.93 19.97
C ASN A 207 6.13 -16.87 18.43
N LEU A 208 6.69 -17.94 17.85
CA LEU A 208 6.84 -18.13 16.41
C LEU A 208 5.61 -18.86 15.87
N PRO A 209 4.97 -18.39 14.79
CA PRO A 209 3.75 -18.98 14.26
C PRO A 209 4.02 -20.20 13.38
N LEU A 210 4.97 -21.05 13.79
CA LEU A 210 5.45 -22.20 13.03
C LEU A 210 4.88 -23.49 13.62
N VAL A 211 4.50 -24.42 12.75
CA VAL A 211 4.09 -25.77 13.12
C VAL A 211 4.95 -26.76 12.34
N PHE A 212 5.66 -27.61 13.07
CA PHE A 212 6.40 -28.73 12.50
C PHE A 212 5.57 -30.00 12.55
N SER A 213 5.60 -30.77 11.46
CA SER A 213 4.99 -32.09 11.33
C SER A 213 6.05 -33.13 11.00
N MET A 214 6.16 -34.17 11.83
CA MET A 214 7.07 -35.30 11.57
C MET A 214 6.55 -36.27 10.51
N ASP A 215 5.25 -36.25 10.20
CA ASP A 215 4.63 -37.20 9.27
C ASP A 215 5.07 -36.95 7.82
N ASP A 216 5.16 -35.68 7.44
CA ASP A 216 5.58 -35.20 6.12
C ASP A 216 6.89 -34.41 6.15
N TYR A 217 7.49 -34.21 7.33
CA TYR A 217 8.70 -33.43 7.54
C TYR A 217 8.58 -31.98 7.03
N SER A 218 7.44 -31.35 7.31
CA SER A 218 7.14 -29.97 6.93
C SER A 218 7.20 -29.01 8.11
N ILE A 219 7.60 -27.76 7.86
CA ILE A 219 7.38 -26.61 8.74
C ILE A 219 6.38 -25.69 8.03
N ARG A 220 5.24 -25.45 8.67
CA ARG A 220 4.11 -24.70 8.11
C ARG A 220 3.85 -23.45 8.92
N PHE A 221 3.45 -22.38 8.24
CA PHE A 221 2.91 -21.19 8.89
C PHE A 221 1.99 -20.42 7.96
N GLU A 222 0.96 -19.83 8.54
CA GLU A 222 -0.03 -19.04 7.82
C GLU A 222 0.57 -17.67 7.48
N LYS A 223 0.28 -17.18 6.27
CA LYS A 223 0.70 -15.85 5.80
C LYS A 223 0.21 -14.76 6.76
N GLU A 224 -1.04 -14.85 7.21
CA GLU A 224 -1.64 -13.90 8.15
C GLU A 224 -0.91 -13.83 9.49
N ALA A 225 -0.38 -14.97 9.96
CA ALA A 225 0.36 -15.03 11.20
C ALA A 225 1.71 -14.30 11.14
N LEU A 226 2.26 -14.04 9.94
CA LEU A 226 3.40 -13.13 9.79
C LEU A 226 3.02 -11.69 10.14
N GLY A 227 1.83 -11.25 9.75
CA GLY A 227 1.32 -9.92 10.09
C GLY A 227 1.31 -9.72 11.59
N ASP A 228 0.76 -10.67 12.34
CA ASP A 228 0.75 -10.66 13.81
C ASP A 228 2.14 -10.62 14.42
N VAL A 229 3.12 -11.31 13.82
CA VAL A 229 4.51 -11.28 14.30
C VAL A 229 5.14 -9.92 14.05
N ILE A 230 5.03 -9.37 12.84
CA ILE A 230 5.55 -8.04 12.50
C ILE A 230 4.94 -6.99 13.45
N MET A 231 3.63 -7.10 13.69
CA MET A 231 2.91 -6.19 14.57
C MET A 231 3.39 -6.19 16.04
N LYS A 232 4.02 -7.26 16.52
CA LYS A 232 4.63 -7.30 17.87
C LYS A 232 5.90 -6.45 17.97
N PHE A 233 6.55 -6.14 16.85
CA PHE A 233 7.77 -5.33 16.80
C PHE A 233 7.51 -3.85 16.53
N VAL A 234 6.28 -3.49 16.12
CA VAL A 234 5.85 -2.11 15.95
C VAL A 234 5.44 -1.56 17.31
N ASN A 235 6.11 -0.50 17.79
CA ASN A 235 5.75 0.16 19.04
C ASN A 235 4.30 0.67 19.01
N GLU A 236 3.55 0.42 20.07
CA GLU A 236 2.14 0.79 20.26
C GLU A 236 1.93 2.29 20.50
N GLU A 237 2.37 3.17 19.60
CA GLU A 237 1.82 4.53 19.59
C GLU A 237 0.53 4.53 18.78
N ASN A 238 -0.61 4.86 19.41
CA ASN A 238 -1.91 5.10 18.75
C ASN A 238 -1.90 6.41 17.96
N LYS A 239 -0.93 6.53 17.04
CA LYS A 239 -0.86 7.62 16.07
C LYS A 239 -1.46 7.16 14.73
N PRO A 240 -2.02 8.07 13.92
CA PRO A 240 -2.60 7.72 12.63
C PRO A 240 -1.63 6.97 11.71
N GLU A 241 -0.34 7.35 11.70
CA GLU A 241 0.69 6.70 10.89
C GLU A 241 0.95 5.25 11.33
N SER A 242 0.90 4.99 12.63
CA SER A 242 1.03 3.62 13.17
C SER A 242 -0.16 2.77 12.76
N LYS A 243 -1.39 3.31 12.77
CA LYS A 243 -2.61 2.62 12.33
C LYS A 243 -2.56 2.27 10.83
N LEU A 244 -2.15 3.24 9.99
CA LEU A 244 -1.89 3.02 8.57
C LEU A 244 -0.90 1.86 8.36
N PHE A 245 0.22 1.87 9.09
CA PHE A 245 1.19 0.78 9.02
C PHE A 245 0.58 -0.57 9.39
N ARG A 246 -0.27 -0.63 10.44
CA ARG A 246 -0.95 -1.89 10.82
C ARG A 246 -1.83 -2.43 9.70
N GLU A 247 -2.64 -1.55 9.11
CA GLU A 247 -3.56 -1.95 8.04
C GLU A 247 -2.78 -2.39 6.79
N MET A 248 -1.69 -1.69 6.45
CA MET A 248 -0.80 -2.13 5.38
C MET A 248 -0.23 -3.53 5.65
N ILE A 249 0.24 -3.82 6.86
CA ILE A 249 0.73 -5.15 7.23
C ILE A 249 -0.39 -6.19 7.15
N ALA A 250 -1.60 -5.86 7.59
CA ALA A 250 -2.76 -6.74 7.49
C ALA A 250 -3.08 -7.08 6.02
N ILE A 251 -3.11 -6.08 5.14
CA ILE A 251 -3.31 -6.26 3.70
C ILE A 251 -2.20 -7.13 3.09
N LEU A 252 -0.93 -6.78 3.34
CA LEU A 252 0.21 -7.52 2.81
C LEU A 252 0.20 -9.00 3.25
N SER A 253 -0.19 -9.26 4.50
CA SER A 253 -0.22 -10.61 5.09
C SER A 253 -1.52 -11.38 4.85
N SER A 254 -2.55 -10.76 4.27
CA SER A 254 -3.85 -11.40 4.01
C SER A 254 -3.72 -12.59 3.05
N SER A 255 -4.41 -13.69 3.35
CA SER A 255 -4.46 -14.87 2.48
C SER A 255 -5.27 -14.66 1.19
N GLU A 256 -5.97 -13.53 1.07
CA GLU A 256 -6.85 -13.21 -0.07
C GLU A 256 -6.13 -12.55 -1.26
N ASN A 257 -4.84 -12.24 -1.12
CA ASN A 257 -4.03 -11.62 -2.17
C ASN A 257 -2.63 -12.24 -2.27
N ASP A 258 -1.90 -11.91 -3.34
CA ASP A 258 -0.54 -12.40 -3.59
C ASP A 258 0.53 -11.30 -3.41
N LEU A 259 0.21 -10.24 -2.65
CA LEU A 259 1.09 -9.10 -2.42
C LEU A 259 2.37 -9.43 -1.65
N LEU A 260 2.33 -10.43 -0.77
CA LEU A 260 3.51 -10.94 -0.08
C LEU A 260 3.69 -12.38 -0.51
N ASP A 261 4.90 -12.69 -0.94
CA ASP A 261 5.35 -14.02 -1.27
C ASP A 261 6.67 -14.32 -0.56
N LEU A 262 6.95 -15.60 -0.37
CA LEU A 262 8.19 -16.11 0.19
C LEU A 262 8.70 -17.16 -0.76
N GLY A 263 10.01 -17.25 -0.98
CA GLY A 263 10.54 -18.28 -1.87
C GLY A 263 11.91 -17.94 -2.43
N PHE A 264 12.18 -18.53 -3.59
CA PHE A 264 13.42 -18.37 -4.34
C PHE A 264 13.20 -17.42 -5.51
N PHE A 265 14.11 -16.48 -5.71
CA PHE A 265 14.05 -15.45 -6.74
C PHE A 265 15.41 -15.30 -7.40
N ASP A 266 15.44 -15.29 -8.73
CA ASP A 266 16.67 -14.98 -9.47
C ASP A 266 16.79 -13.46 -9.62
N LEU A 267 17.81 -12.88 -9.00
CA LEU A 267 18.09 -11.46 -8.98
C LEU A 267 19.53 -11.25 -9.44
N GLU A 268 19.75 -10.43 -10.48
CA GLU A 268 21.10 -10.14 -11.01
C GLU A 268 21.91 -11.40 -11.38
N ASP A 269 21.24 -12.41 -11.95
CA ASP A 269 21.79 -13.73 -12.31
C ASP A 269 22.26 -14.60 -11.11
N GLU A 270 21.89 -14.23 -9.89
CA GLU A 270 22.12 -15.00 -8.66
C GLU A 270 20.79 -15.45 -8.04
N SER A 271 20.75 -16.65 -7.43
CA SER A 271 19.56 -17.12 -6.73
C SER A 271 19.54 -16.57 -5.30
N HIS A 272 18.41 -15.98 -4.93
CA HIS A 272 18.15 -15.43 -3.61
C HIS A 272 16.97 -16.14 -2.95
N PHE A 273 16.98 -16.21 -1.63
CA PHE A 273 15.87 -16.74 -0.83
C PHE A 273 15.33 -15.67 0.13
N GLY A 274 14.02 -15.52 0.23
CA GLY A 274 13.40 -14.61 1.21
C GLY A 274 12.01 -14.14 0.79
N PHE A 275 11.63 -12.93 1.20
CA PHE A 275 10.31 -12.37 0.91
C PHE A 275 10.32 -11.45 -0.31
N LYS A 276 9.27 -11.53 -1.12
CA LYS A 276 8.93 -10.57 -2.17
C LYS A 276 7.63 -9.86 -1.78
N ILE A 277 7.62 -8.54 -1.81
CA ILE A 277 6.39 -7.76 -1.81
C ILE A 277 6.12 -7.32 -3.25
N ASP A 278 5.01 -7.74 -3.84
CA ASP A 278 4.61 -7.40 -5.19
C ASP A 278 3.42 -6.45 -5.15
N LEU A 279 3.64 -5.17 -5.47
CA LEU A 279 2.57 -4.17 -5.48
C LEU A 279 1.87 -4.07 -6.83
N ASN A 280 2.18 -4.94 -7.80
CA ASN A 280 1.54 -4.87 -9.11
C ASN A 280 0.03 -5.12 -9.06
N GLU A 281 -0.46 -5.90 -8.07
CA GLU A 281 -1.91 -6.06 -7.87
C GLU A 281 -2.59 -4.78 -7.36
N LEU A 282 -1.85 -3.90 -6.66
CA LEU A 282 -2.38 -2.61 -6.19
C LEU A 282 -2.28 -1.50 -7.22
N LYS A 283 -1.54 -1.75 -8.31
CA LYS A 283 -1.16 -0.74 -9.27
C LYS A 283 -2.39 -0.21 -9.99
N THR A 284 -2.51 1.12 -10.04
CA THR A 284 -3.54 1.80 -10.82
C THR A 284 -3.45 1.36 -12.29
N THR A 285 -4.59 1.05 -12.89
CA THR A 285 -4.66 0.65 -14.31
C THR A 285 -4.20 1.82 -15.21
N PRO A 286 -3.66 1.56 -16.41
CA PRO A 286 -3.20 2.62 -17.30
C PRO A 286 -4.29 3.66 -17.63
N GLU A 287 -5.51 3.19 -17.87
CA GLU A 287 -6.68 4.04 -18.18
C GLU A 287 -7.01 4.97 -17.00
N GLN A 288 -7.05 4.42 -15.79
CA GLN A 288 -7.31 5.20 -14.59
C GLN A 288 -6.17 6.16 -14.26
N ALA A 289 -4.92 5.76 -14.51
CA ALA A 289 -3.74 6.60 -14.28
C ALA A 289 -3.74 7.84 -15.19
N GLU A 290 -4.18 7.71 -16.44
CA GLU A 290 -4.35 8.83 -17.37
C GLU A 290 -5.42 9.81 -16.89
N LEU A 291 -6.58 9.29 -16.46
CA LEU A 291 -7.65 10.10 -15.86
C LEU A 291 -7.17 10.85 -14.61
N LEU A 292 -6.48 10.16 -13.69
CA LEU A 292 -5.93 10.78 -12.48
C LEU A 292 -4.85 11.80 -12.80
N ALA A 293 -4.03 11.59 -13.84
CA ALA A 293 -3.06 12.57 -14.31
C ALA A 293 -3.75 13.84 -14.81
N ALA A 294 -4.84 13.72 -15.58
CA ALA A 294 -5.64 14.85 -16.00
C ALA A 294 -6.24 15.60 -14.79
N LYS A 295 -6.87 14.89 -13.84
CA LYS A 295 -7.42 15.49 -12.61
C LYS A 295 -6.34 16.23 -11.80
N ARG A 296 -5.16 15.62 -11.63
CA ARG A 296 -4.01 16.27 -10.95
C ARG A 296 -3.58 17.54 -11.67
N SER A 297 -3.46 17.49 -12.99
CA SER A 297 -3.07 18.66 -13.80
C SER A 297 -4.07 19.79 -13.64
N GLN A 298 -5.38 19.50 -13.64
CA GLN A 298 -6.43 20.50 -13.46
C GLN A 298 -6.45 21.09 -12.04
N ALA A 299 -6.23 20.27 -11.01
CA ALA A 299 -6.12 20.74 -9.63
C ALA A 299 -4.85 21.59 -9.42
N ALA A 300 -3.74 21.22 -10.07
CA ALA A 300 -2.43 21.87 -9.93
C ALA A 300 -2.35 23.26 -10.57
N LYS A 301 -3.30 23.64 -11.43
CA LYS A 301 -3.46 25.03 -11.91
C LYS A 301 -3.71 26.02 -10.76
N GLY A 302 -4.13 25.53 -9.60
CA GLY A 302 -4.42 26.32 -8.42
C GLY A 302 -5.82 26.91 -8.44
N PHE A 303 -6.14 27.67 -7.39
CA PHE A 303 -7.41 28.37 -7.25
C PHE A 303 -7.27 29.83 -7.72
N ASP A 304 -7.89 30.18 -8.84
CA ASP A 304 -7.98 31.57 -9.33
C ASP A 304 -9.31 32.18 -8.88
N ALA A 305 -9.23 33.10 -7.93
CA ALA A 305 -10.40 33.73 -7.35
C ALA A 305 -11.19 34.57 -8.36
N ASP A 306 -10.54 35.29 -9.28
CA ASP A 306 -11.24 36.18 -10.22
C ASP A 306 -12.02 35.38 -11.26
N SER A 307 -11.39 34.34 -11.82
CA SER A 307 -12.04 33.40 -12.75
C SER A 307 -13.18 32.65 -12.08
N PHE A 308 -12.97 32.20 -10.83
CA PHE A 308 -14.00 31.53 -10.04
C PHE A 308 -15.21 32.43 -9.81
N VAL A 309 -15.01 33.66 -9.32
CA VAL A 309 -16.09 34.63 -9.05
C VAL A 309 -16.87 34.97 -10.31
N THR A 310 -16.17 35.17 -11.42
CA THR A 310 -16.77 35.48 -12.72
C THR A 310 -17.62 34.31 -13.20
N ASN A 311 -17.07 33.09 -13.20
CA ASN A 311 -17.78 31.87 -13.57
C ASN A 311 -19.04 31.68 -12.72
N LYS A 312 -18.91 31.71 -11.39
CA LYS A 312 -20.07 31.49 -10.49
C LYS A 312 -21.14 32.55 -10.64
N THR A 313 -20.77 33.82 -10.81
CA THR A 313 -21.74 34.90 -11.03
C THR A 313 -22.49 34.73 -12.36
N GLN A 314 -21.78 34.41 -13.44
CA GLN A 314 -22.41 34.22 -14.74
C GLN A 314 -23.32 32.98 -14.75
N THR A 315 -22.88 31.84 -14.19
CA THR A 315 -23.73 30.64 -14.09
C THR A 315 -24.94 30.86 -13.18
N PHE A 316 -24.80 31.67 -12.12
CA PHE A 316 -25.90 32.08 -11.27
C PHE A 316 -26.96 32.87 -12.05
N LEU A 317 -26.54 33.84 -12.87
CA LEU A 317 -27.45 34.63 -13.69
C LEU A 317 -28.15 33.75 -14.74
N ILE A 318 -27.43 32.86 -15.42
CA ILE A 318 -27.99 31.90 -16.38
C ILE A 318 -29.05 31.02 -15.71
N GLY A 319 -28.73 30.43 -14.56
CA GLY A 319 -29.66 29.57 -13.82
C GLY A 319 -30.90 30.31 -13.33
N SER A 320 -30.77 31.61 -13.05
CA SER A 320 -31.90 32.45 -12.65
C SER A 320 -32.88 32.74 -13.80
N LEU A 321 -32.51 32.50 -15.07
CA LEU A 321 -33.36 32.82 -16.23
C LEU A 321 -34.62 31.95 -16.30
N ALA A 322 -34.57 30.71 -15.81
CA ALA A 322 -35.70 29.81 -15.83
C ALA A 322 -36.87 30.34 -14.98
N SER A 323 -38.10 30.22 -15.49
CA SER A 323 -39.30 30.78 -14.84
C SER A 323 -39.66 30.12 -13.50
N ALA A 324 -39.28 28.86 -13.33
CA ALA A 324 -39.36 28.11 -12.08
C ALA A 324 -37.96 27.78 -11.51
N GLY A 325 -36.94 28.46 -12.02
CA GLY A 325 -35.56 28.33 -11.57
C GLY A 325 -35.41 28.83 -10.14
N SER A 326 -34.70 28.07 -9.33
CA SER A 326 -34.26 28.52 -8.02
C SER A 326 -32.88 29.15 -8.13
N GLU A 327 -32.69 30.29 -7.48
CA GLU A 327 -31.41 30.97 -7.38
C GLU A 327 -30.39 30.05 -6.69
N LYS A 328 -29.47 29.48 -7.47
CA LYS A 328 -28.46 28.54 -6.97
C LYS A 328 -27.08 28.81 -7.55
N ILE A 329 -26.06 28.44 -6.78
CA ILE A 329 -24.64 28.48 -7.15
C ILE A 329 -24.10 27.06 -7.06
N THR A 330 -23.47 26.58 -8.13
CA THR A 330 -22.92 25.23 -8.20
C THR A 330 -21.40 25.24 -7.98
N PHE A 331 -20.95 24.53 -6.96
CA PHE A 331 -19.55 24.24 -6.68
C PHE A 331 -19.22 22.86 -7.24
N THR A 332 -18.36 22.80 -8.25
CA THR A 332 -18.02 21.55 -8.94
C THR A 332 -17.01 20.74 -8.15
N ASN A 333 -16.91 19.42 -8.41
CA ASN A 333 -15.84 18.57 -7.88
C ASN A 333 -14.45 19.18 -8.16
N GLN A 334 -14.25 19.80 -9.33
CA GLN A 334 -13.01 20.46 -9.69
C GLN A 334 -12.69 21.66 -8.79
N ASP A 335 -13.70 22.44 -8.40
CA ASP A 335 -13.52 23.53 -7.44
C ASP A 335 -13.01 23.00 -6.10
N PHE A 336 -13.66 21.96 -5.55
CA PHE A 336 -13.22 21.31 -4.32
C PHE A 336 -11.79 20.76 -4.43
N ASN A 337 -11.47 20.09 -5.53
CA ASN A 337 -10.15 19.49 -5.75
C ASN A 337 -9.05 20.55 -5.82
N ARG A 338 -9.31 21.71 -6.43
CA ARG A 338 -8.39 22.87 -6.45
C ARG A 338 -8.19 23.47 -5.07
N ILE A 339 -9.27 23.64 -4.32
CA ILE A 339 -9.21 24.15 -2.94
C ILE A 339 -8.37 23.23 -2.07
N ILE A 340 -8.62 21.91 -2.12
CA ILE A 340 -7.86 20.90 -1.39
C ILE A 340 -6.38 20.94 -1.80
N TYR A 341 -6.09 20.96 -3.10
CA TYR A 341 -4.71 21.05 -3.60
C TYR A 341 -3.99 22.31 -3.08
N SER A 342 -4.66 23.47 -3.10
CA SER A 342 -4.10 24.73 -2.61
C SER A 342 -3.86 24.71 -1.10
N GLN A 343 -4.82 24.22 -0.31
CA GLN A 343 -4.74 24.17 1.15
C GLN A 343 -3.69 23.17 1.65
N THR A 344 -3.44 22.11 0.89
CA THR A 344 -2.42 21.08 1.20
C THR A 344 -1.04 21.38 0.61
N ASN A 345 -0.85 22.56 0.00
CA ASN A 345 0.40 22.94 -0.68
C ASN A 345 0.87 21.86 -1.68
N GLY A 346 -0.05 21.42 -2.54
CA GLY A 346 0.18 20.35 -3.52
C GLY A 346 0.58 19.02 -2.89
N TYR A 347 0.04 18.73 -1.71
CA TYR A 347 0.31 17.53 -0.90
C TYR A 347 1.79 17.35 -0.50
N SER A 348 2.60 18.40 -0.58
CA SER A 348 4.06 18.31 -0.43
C SER A 348 4.50 17.81 0.96
N GLU A 349 3.65 17.99 1.98
CA GLU A 349 3.86 17.56 3.36
C GLU A 349 3.47 16.09 3.62
N PHE A 350 2.70 15.45 2.72
CA PHE A 350 2.24 14.06 2.86
C PHE A 350 3.25 13.09 2.25
N LYS A 351 4.41 13.05 2.88
CA LYS A 351 5.52 12.17 2.51
C LYS A 351 5.99 11.40 3.72
N PHE A 352 5.92 10.08 3.62
CA PHE A 352 6.25 9.19 4.72
C PHE A 352 7.30 8.17 4.27
N SER A 353 8.13 7.75 5.21
CA SER A 353 9.02 6.61 5.02
C SER A 353 8.47 5.41 5.79
N MET A 354 8.48 4.23 5.16
CA MET A 354 8.24 2.95 5.83
C MET A 354 9.29 2.67 6.92
N LEU A 355 10.49 3.25 6.80
CA LEU A 355 11.60 3.06 7.74
C LEU A 355 12.01 4.39 8.42
N PRO A 356 12.17 4.41 9.75
CA PRO A 356 12.58 5.62 10.46
C PRO A 356 13.94 6.16 9.96
N GLY A 357 14.00 7.44 9.58
CA GLY A 357 15.24 8.10 9.19
C GLY A 357 15.65 7.95 7.72
N GLU A 358 14.86 7.22 6.91
CA GLU A 358 15.06 7.05 5.47
C GLU A 358 14.28 8.08 4.64
N GLU A 359 14.64 8.21 3.36
CA GLU A 359 13.94 9.06 2.40
C GLU A 359 12.46 8.63 2.22
N PRO A 360 11.53 9.57 2.02
CA PRO A 360 10.12 9.22 1.87
C PRO A 360 9.84 8.39 0.62
N ASN A 361 9.30 7.20 0.84
CA ASN A 361 8.90 6.24 -0.19
C ASN A 361 7.37 6.09 -0.32
N PHE A 362 6.60 6.80 0.50
CA PHE A 362 5.16 7.04 0.31
C PHE A 362 4.95 8.50 0.03
N ARG A 363 4.20 8.81 -1.02
CA ARG A 363 3.87 10.19 -1.39
C ARG A 363 2.42 10.28 -1.80
N MET A 364 1.65 11.13 -1.13
CA MET A 364 0.35 11.53 -1.65
C MET A 364 0.58 12.43 -2.88
N THR A 365 -0.05 12.11 -4.00
CA THR A 365 0.06 12.86 -5.25
C THR A 365 -1.27 13.46 -5.70
N GLY A 366 -2.38 13.01 -5.13
CA GLY A 366 -3.72 13.50 -5.41
C GLY A 366 -4.70 13.17 -4.29
N VAL A 367 -5.59 14.10 -3.99
CA VAL A 367 -6.80 13.87 -3.18
C VAL A 367 -7.95 14.48 -3.97
N PHE A 368 -8.91 13.66 -4.38
CA PHE A 368 -10.07 14.07 -5.14
C PHE A 368 -11.35 13.70 -4.41
N VAL A 369 -12.33 14.59 -4.49
CA VAL A 369 -13.67 14.39 -3.93
C VAL A 369 -14.65 14.41 -5.09
N GLU A 370 -15.47 13.38 -5.19
CA GLU A 370 -16.47 13.24 -6.25
C GLU A 370 -17.86 13.07 -5.67
N PHE A 371 -18.66 14.13 -5.77
CA PHE A 371 -20.05 14.10 -5.32
C PHE A 371 -20.98 13.49 -6.37
N SER A 372 -21.87 12.63 -5.87
CA SER A 372 -23.11 12.21 -6.48
C SER A 372 -24.29 12.80 -5.69
N GLN A 373 -25.52 12.44 -6.05
CA GLN A 373 -26.71 13.01 -5.39
C GLN A 373 -26.84 12.59 -3.91
N ASP A 374 -26.47 11.36 -3.58
CA ASP A 374 -26.63 10.73 -2.26
C ASP A 374 -25.34 10.06 -1.77
N ALA A 375 -24.23 10.24 -2.49
CA ALA A 375 -22.95 9.60 -2.21
C ALA A 375 -21.78 10.52 -2.54
N VAL A 376 -20.62 10.21 -1.97
CA VAL A 376 -19.36 10.86 -2.26
C VAL A 376 -18.23 9.84 -2.26
N ASP A 377 -17.32 9.96 -3.23
CA ASP A 377 -16.08 9.19 -3.26
C ASP A 377 -14.88 10.08 -2.95
N PHE A 378 -14.09 9.69 -1.96
CA PHE A 378 -12.77 10.24 -1.69
C PHE A 378 -11.72 9.35 -2.35
N GLN A 379 -11.02 9.89 -3.34
CA GLN A 379 -9.96 9.21 -4.08
C GLN A 379 -8.59 9.76 -3.65
N PHE A 380 -7.74 8.89 -3.11
CA PHE A 380 -6.37 9.21 -2.74
C PHE A 380 -5.43 8.52 -3.72
N VAL A 381 -4.54 9.29 -4.33
CA VAL A 381 -3.52 8.75 -5.23
C VAL A 381 -2.18 8.76 -4.54
N VAL A 382 -1.69 7.57 -4.21
CA VAL A 382 -0.46 7.38 -3.45
C VAL A 382 0.60 6.77 -4.36
N GLU A 383 1.79 7.36 -4.40
CA GLU A 383 2.97 6.74 -4.96
C GLU A 383 3.71 5.98 -3.86
N ILE A 384 3.80 4.66 -4.00
CA ILE A 384 4.58 3.78 -3.14
C ILE A 384 5.82 3.34 -3.91
N ASN A 385 6.93 4.03 -3.66
CA ASN A 385 8.25 3.78 -4.27
C ASN A 385 8.22 3.69 -5.82
N GLY A 386 7.47 4.58 -6.47
CA GLY A 386 7.30 4.61 -7.92
C GLY A 386 6.15 3.75 -8.48
N VAL A 387 5.36 3.09 -7.61
CA VAL A 387 4.09 2.45 -8.00
C VAL A 387 2.95 3.38 -7.62
N GLU A 388 2.17 3.83 -8.61
CA GLU A 388 0.93 4.58 -8.35
C GLU A 388 -0.17 3.61 -7.91
N VAL A 389 -0.77 3.89 -6.75
CA VAL A 389 -1.85 3.13 -6.13
C VAL A 389 -3.02 4.08 -5.87
N LEU A 390 -4.21 3.69 -6.32
CA LEU A 390 -5.45 4.40 -6.05
C LEU A 390 -6.14 3.79 -4.83
N ILE A 391 -6.48 4.64 -3.87
CA ILE A 391 -7.28 4.31 -2.70
C ILE A 391 -8.62 5.04 -2.80
N ILE A 392 -9.74 4.34 -2.64
CA ILE A 392 -11.08 4.90 -2.73
C ILE A 392 -11.84 4.61 -1.44
N VAL A 393 -12.37 5.66 -0.81
CA VAL A 393 -13.31 5.56 0.31
C VAL A 393 -14.63 6.18 -0.13
N SER A 394 -15.68 5.38 -0.18
CA SER A 394 -17.02 5.86 -0.47
C SER A 394 -17.73 6.31 0.82
N GLY A 395 -18.76 7.11 0.68
CA GLY A 395 -19.60 7.53 1.79
C GLY A 395 -20.98 7.97 1.34
N ALA A 396 -21.92 7.94 2.28
CA ALA A 396 -23.27 8.47 2.10
C ALA A 396 -23.29 9.97 2.37
N VAL A 397 -24.13 10.69 1.61
CA VAL A 397 -24.39 12.12 1.82
C VAL A 397 -25.84 12.31 2.22
N GLU A 398 -26.06 12.90 3.39
CA GLU A 398 -27.38 13.18 3.93
C GLU A 398 -27.55 14.66 4.25
N ASN A 399 -28.72 15.21 3.94
CA ASN A 399 -29.11 16.54 4.37
C ASN A 399 -29.71 16.49 5.78
N ASN A 400 -29.41 17.51 6.59
CA ASN A 400 -30.18 17.71 7.82
C ASN A 400 -31.65 18.09 7.53
N GLU A 401 -32.54 18.04 8.55
CA GLU A 401 -33.98 18.35 8.39
C GLU A 401 -34.26 19.76 7.81
N GLY A 402 -33.32 20.70 7.97
CA GLY A 402 -33.42 22.07 7.46
C GLY A 402 -32.75 22.30 6.11
N GLU A 403 -32.15 21.27 5.50
CA GLU A 403 -31.29 21.33 4.32
C GLU A 403 -30.13 22.36 4.40
N SER A 404 -29.73 22.78 5.60
CA SER A 404 -28.68 23.79 5.84
C SER A 404 -27.29 23.21 6.06
N GLU A 405 -27.19 21.88 6.09
CA GLU A 405 -25.93 21.15 6.30
C GLU A 405 -26.00 19.83 5.54
N LEU A 406 -24.90 19.47 4.90
CA LEU A 406 -24.62 18.14 4.39
C LEU A 406 -23.75 17.40 5.40
N THR A 407 -24.22 16.23 5.81
CA THR A 407 -23.45 15.26 6.59
C THR A 407 -22.95 14.19 5.64
N ILE A 408 -21.66 13.89 5.72
CA ILE A 408 -20.99 12.85 4.96
C ILE A 408 -20.51 11.79 5.95
N SER A 409 -21.02 10.57 5.78
CA SER A 409 -20.63 9.41 6.57
C SER A 409 -19.85 8.46 5.67
N LEU A 410 -18.54 8.33 5.89
CA LEU A 410 -17.72 7.40 5.11
C LEU A 410 -17.96 5.96 5.54
N ASP A 411 -17.85 5.06 4.57
CA ASP A 411 -17.95 3.62 4.80
C ASP A 411 -16.79 3.11 5.66
N GLU A 412 -17.03 2.07 6.46
CA GLU A 412 -15.99 1.41 7.30
C GLU A 412 -14.93 0.67 6.46
N GLU A 413 -15.25 0.39 5.19
CA GLU A 413 -14.37 -0.25 4.22
C GLU A 413 -13.95 0.74 3.12
N MET A 414 -12.78 0.50 2.57
CA MET A 414 -12.22 1.21 1.43
C MET A 414 -11.60 0.22 0.45
N SER A 415 -11.35 0.67 -0.77
CA SER A 415 -10.63 -0.10 -1.78
C SER A 415 -9.21 0.44 -1.96
N ILE A 416 -8.19 -0.42 -1.87
CA ILE A 416 -6.79 -0.11 -2.23
C ILE A 416 -6.44 -0.95 -3.45
N GLY A 417 -6.32 -0.32 -4.61
CA GLY A 417 -6.02 -1.05 -5.86
C GLY A 417 -6.98 -2.20 -6.15
N GLY A 418 -8.24 -2.11 -5.70
CA GLY A 418 -9.25 -3.17 -5.84
C GLY A 418 -9.37 -4.13 -4.65
N ILE A 419 -8.49 -4.05 -3.63
CA ILE A 419 -8.56 -4.86 -2.41
C ILE A 419 -9.33 -4.13 -1.31
N ASN A 420 -10.26 -4.80 -0.65
CA ASN A 420 -11.01 -4.22 0.47
C ASN A 420 -10.15 -4.15 1.75
N ALA A 421 -10.23 -3.02 2.46
CA ALA A 421 -9.49 -2.77 3.69
C ALA A 421 -10.25 -1.80 4.59
N LYS A 422 -9.88 -1.70 5.87
CA LYS A 422 -10.57 -0.81 6.83
C LYS A 422 -10.19 0.65 6.61
N SER A 423 -11.18 1.53 6.57
CA SER A 423 -11.00 2.97 6.30
C SER A 423 -10.68 3.82 7.54
N GLU A 424 -10.79 3.28 8.76
CA GLU A 424 -10.73 4.07 10.02
C GLU A 424 -9.49 4.98 10.13
N PHE A 425 -8.33 4.50 9.68
CA PHE A 425 -7.10 5.32 9.74
C PHE A 425 -7.12 6.49 8.74
N LEU A 426 -7.82 6.35 7.60
CA LEU A 426 -7.95 7.43 6.62
C LEU A 426 -8.85 8.54 7.16
N LEU A 427 -9.85 8.22 8.00
CA LEU A 427 -10.64 9.25 8.69
C LEU A 427 -9.76 10.13 9.57
N GLU A 428 -8.84 9.51 10.34
CA GLU A 428 -7.89 10.26 11.14
C GLU A 428 -6.93 11.09 10.27
N LEU A 429 -6.46 10.55 9.14
CA LEU A 429 -5.61 11.29 8.20
C LEU A 429 -6.37 12.48 7.58
N LEU A 430 -7.58 12.25 7.08
CA LEU A 430 -8.47 13.29 6.53
C LEU A 430 -8.77 14.36 7.56
N SER A 431 -9.03 13.99 8.82
CA SER A 431 -9.25 14.95 9.90
C SER A 431 -8.05 15.86 10.13
N SER A 432 -6.83 15.35 9.91
CA SER A 432 -5.59 16.12 10.05
C SER A 432 -5.37 17.11 8.90
N LEU A 433 -6.00 16.89 7.74
CA LEU A 433 -5.87 17.77 6.57
C LEU A 433 -6.48 19.15 6.80
N ASN A 434 -7.37 19.30 7.80
CA ASN A 434 -8.08 20.55 8.12
C ASN A 434 -8.54 21.30 6.85
N ILE A 435 -9.26 20.57 5.98
CA ILE A 435 -9.79 21.12 4.73
C ILE A 435 -10.89 22.10 5.10
N ALA A 436 -10.66 23.40 4.95
CA ALA A 436 -11.65 24.41 5.36
C ALA A 436 -13.00 24.22 4.63
N ALA A 437 -12.96 23.63 3.42
CA ALA A 437 -14.14 23.30 2.62
C ALA A 437 -14.95 22.09 3.13
N ILE A 438 -14.42 21.28 4.05
CA ILE A 438 -15.09 20.08 4.60
C ILE A 438 -14.70 19.95 6.08
N GLY A 439 -15.59 20.38 6.97
CA GLY A 439 -15.37 20.25 8.42
C GLY A 439 -15.43 18.78 8.85
N TYR A 440 -14.61 18.38 9.83
CA TYR A 440 -14.68 17.03 10.42
C TYR A 440 -15.17 17.10 11.87
N ASP A 441 -16.21 16.35 12.18
CA ASP A 441 -16.71 16.16 13.54
C ASP A 441 -16.11 14.88 14.14
N SER A 442 -15.10 15.05 14.98
CA SER A 442 -14.42 13.94 15.64
C SER A 442 -15.30 13.16 16.64
N GLU A 443 -16.42 13.73 17.12
CA GLU A 443 -17.30 13.02 18.05
C GLU A 443 -18.24 12.04 17.32
N SER A 444 -18.74 12.42 16.14
CA SER A 444 -19.61 11.56 15.32
C SER A 444 -18.85 10.75 14.26
N GLY A 445 -17.62 11.13 13.91
CA GLY A 445 -16.84 10.49 12.84
C GLY A 445 -17.33 10.89 11.44
N GLU A 446 -18.00 12.03 11.31
CA GLU A 446 -18.64 12.49 10.09
C GLU A 446 -17.99 13.77 9.58
N PHE A 447 -18.05 13.97 8.26
CA PHE A 447 -17.71 15.25 7.68
C PHE A 447 -18.97 16.10 7.50
N LYS A 448 -18.84 17.41 7.71
CA LYS A 448 -19.93 18.38 7.65
C LYS A 448 -19.56 19.49 6.70
N ILE A 449 -20.45 19.76 5.77
CA ILE A 449 -20.39 20.94 4.90
C ILE A 449 -21.61 21.79 5.23
N ASN A 450 -21.38 22.94 5.85
CA ASN A 450 -22.43 23.82 6.33
C ASN A 450 -22.38 25.20 5.65
N VAL A 451 -23.36 26.03 5.99
CA VAL A 451 -23.48 27.40 5.48
C VAL A 451 -22.22 28.24 5.69
N GLU A 452 -21.52 28.10 6.82
CA GLU A 452 -20.31 28.90 7.10
C GLU A 452 -19.16 28.53 6.16
N THR A 453 -19.00 27.23 5.86
CA THR A 453 -18.04 26.77 4.86
C THR A 453 -18.26 27.43 3.50
N PHE A 454 -19.52 27.52 3.05
CA PHE A 454 -19.82 28.19 1.78
C PHE A 454 -19.65 29.70 1.85
N LYS A 455 -19.94 30.35 2.98
CA LYS A 455 -19.64 31.77 3.15
C LYS A 455 -18.13 32.04 3.04
N GLU A 456 -17.28 31.18 3.58
CA GLU A 456 -15.83 31.29 3.41
C GLU A 456 -15.42 31.13 1.93
N LEU A 457 -15.97 30.14 1.23
CA LEU A 457 -15.71 29.94 -0.20
C LEU A 457 -16.22 31.09 -1.07
N MET A 458 -17.34 31.71 -0.70
CA MET A 458 -17.90 32.88 -1.36
C MET A 458 -17.15 34.18 -0.99
N GLY A 459 -16.42 34.19 0.12
CA GLY A 459 -15.64 35.33 0.62
C GLY A 459 -14.23 35.46 0.03
N VAL A 460 -13.86 34.63 -0.96
CA VAL A 460 -12.55 34.66 -1.63
C VAL A 460 -12.28 35.97 -2.39
N GLY A 461 -13.32 36.72 -2.77
CA GLY A 461 -13.21 38.04 -3.38
C GLY A 461 -13.14 39.20 -2.37
N GLY A 462 -13.55 39.00 -1.12
CA GLY A 462 -13.50 40.00 -0.05
C GLY A 462 -14.54 39.77 1.06
N PRO A 463 -14.80 40.76 1.95
CA PRO A 463 -15.24 40.48 3.33
C PRO A 463 -16.76 40.25 3.50
N GLU A 464 -17.31 39.22 2.84
CA GLU A 464 -18.64 38.59 2.96
C GLU A 464 -19.56 38.77 1.74
N THR A 465 -20.22 37.67 1.35
CA THR A 465 -21.26 37.64 0.32
C THR A 465 -22.58 38.23 0.86
N PRO A 466 -23.31 39.04 0.08
CA PRO A 466 -24.62 39.57 0.47
C PRO A 466 -25.76 38.55 0.27
N LEU A 467 -25.43 37.34 -0.19
CA LEU A 467 -26.38 36.25 -0.39
C LEU A 467 -26.59 35.48 0.92
N GLU A 468 -27.85 35.20 1.25
CA GLU A 468 -28.22 34.29 2.34
C GLU A 468 -28.41 32.88 1.78
N ILE A 469 -27.80 31.87 2.39
CA ILE A 469 -27.93 30.47 1.97
C ILE A 469 -29.21 29.88 2.58
N GLU A 470 -30.11 29.38 1.72
CA GLU A 470 -31.36 28.72 2.14
C GLU A 470 -31.17 27.22 2.35
N LYS A 471 -30.56 26.55 1.37
CA LYS A 471 -30.38 25.09 1.35
C LYS A 471 -29.13 24.70 0.57
N ILE A 472 -28.56 23.54 0.91
CA ILE A 472 -27.39 22.96 0.30
C ILE A 472 -27.77 21.54 -0.14
N LYS A 473 -27.45 21.15 -1.38
CA LYS A 473 -27.72 19.80 -1.89
C LYS A 473 -26.52 19.24 -2.62
N ALA A 474 -26.18 17.99 -2.34
CA ALA A 474 -25.25 17.27 -3.21
C ALA A 474 -25.93 16.98 -4.56
N ALA A 475 -25.15 17.11 -5.62
CA ALA A 475 -25.57 16.85 -7.00
C ALA A 475 -24.48 16.06 -7.71
N SER A 476 -24.84 15.41 -8.82
CA SER A 476 -23.82 14.74 -9.63
C SER A 476 -22.84 15.78 -10.16
N GLY A 477 -21.57 15.64 -9.80
CA GLY A 477 -20.51 16.56 -10.19
C GLY A 477 -20.22 17.70 -9.21
N GLY A 478 -20.89 17.78 -8.06
CA GLY A 478 -20.58 18.80 -7.05
C GLY A 478 -21.66 19.05 -5.99
N ILE A 479 -21.75 20.30 -5.52
CA ILE A 479 -22.73 20.76 -4.54
C ILE A 479 -23.45 22.00 -5.07
N GLU A 480 -24.77 21.99 -4.94
CA GLU A 480 -25.65 23.12 -5.24
C GLU A 480 -26.01 23.88 -3.97
N VAL A 481 -25.76 25.18 -3.96
CA VAL A 481 -26.09 26.08 -2.86
C VAL A 481 -27.19 27.01 -3.33
N TYR A 482 -28.37 26.89 -2.74
CA TYR A 482 -29.49 27.73 -3.08
C TYR A 482 -29.50 28.95 -2.15
N VAL A 483 -29.70 30.10 -2.75
CA VAL A 483 -29.49 31.40 -2.12
C VAL A 483 -30.73 32.28 -2.25
N GLN A 484 -30.84 33.25 -1.34
CA GLN A 484 -31.81 34.32 -1.39
C GLN A 484 -31.11 35.66 -1.09
N TYR A 485 -31.73 36.76 -1.49
CA TYR A 485 -31.28 38.11 -1.15
C TYR A 485 -32.47 39.01 -0.81
N THR A 486 -32.31 39.84 0.22
CA THR A 486 -33.37 40.73 0.71
C THR A 486 -33.09 42.21 0.46
N ASP A 487 -31.86 42.57 0.08
CA ASP A 487 -31.47 43.95 -0.23
C ASP A 487 -32.09 44.40 -1.57
N PRO A 488 -32.95 45.45 -1.58
CA PRO A 488 -33.56 45.97 -2.80
C PRO A 488 -32.56 46.50 -3.82
N GLU A 489 -31.40 47.04 -3.39
CA GLU A 489 -30.37 47.55 -4.31
C GLU A 489 -29.70 46.39 -5.06
N LEU A 490 -29.33 45.34 -4.33
CA LEU A 490 -28.79 44.10 -4.92
C LEU A 490 -29.80 43.44 -5.87
N ALA A 491 -31.06 43.31 -5.43
CA ALA A 491 -32.12 42.74 -6.25
C ALA A 491 -32.31 43.51 -7.57
N SER A 492 -32.20 44.85 -7.54
CA SER A 492 -32.29 45.67 -8.75
C SER A 492 -31.12 45.42 -9.70
N GLN A 493 -29.91 45.23 -9.18
CA GLN A 493 -28.73 44.97 -10.01
C GLN A 493 -28.76 43.57 -10.62
N ILE A 494 -29.09 42.55 -9.82
CA ILE A 494 -29.28 41.16 -10.32
C ILE A 494 -30.34 41.15 -11.42
N SER A 495 -31.48 41.84 -11.20
CA SER A 495 -32.54 41.92 -12.21
C SER A 495 -32.08 42.61 -13.51
N GLN A 496 -31.23 43.64 -13.42
CA GLN A 496 -30.74 44.33 -14.60
C GLN A 496 -29.71 43.48 -15.36
N ALA A 497 -28.71 42.93 -14.67
CA ALA A 497 -27.72 42.05 -15.29
C ALA A 497 -28.36 40.78 -15.87
N ARG A 498 -29.38 40.22 -15.21
CA ARG A 498 -30.16 39.10 -15.75
C ARG A 498 -30.80 39.46 -17.09
N LYS A 499 -31.40 40.65 -17.22
CA LYS A 499 -31.98 41.12 -18.48
C LYS A 499 -30.92 41.33 -19.56
N ASP A 500 -29.76 41.86 -19.19
CA ASP A 500 -28.68 42.08 -20.14
C ASP A 500 -28.14 40.76 -20.68
N VAL A 501 -27.99 39.74 -19.81
CA VAL A 501 -27.63 38.37 -20.22
C VAL A 501 -28.75 37.73 -21.04
N GLU A 502 -30.02 37.88 -20.66
CA GLU A 502 -31.16 37.36 -21.43
C GLU A 502 -31.22 37.96 -22.85
N GLU A 503 -31.01 39.27 -22.98
CA GLU A 503 -30.98 39.94 -24.29
C GLU A 503 -29.76 39.52 -25.12
N LEU A 504 -28.61 39.26 -24.49
CA LEU A 504 -27.45 38.71 -25.17
C LEU A 504 -27.74 37.30 -25.71
N LEU A 505 -28.32 36.43 -24.88
CA LEU A 505 -28.63 35.03 -25.25
C LEU A 505 -29.68 34.90 -26.36
N LYS A 506 -30.44 35.96 -26.67
CA LYS A 506 -31.34 36.02 -27.85
C LYS A 506 -30.58 36.20 -29.17
N THR A 507 -29.27 36.44 -29.12
CA THR A 507 -28.44 36.75 -30.29
C THR A 507 -27.35 35.70 -30.51
N ASP A 508 -26.82 35.66 -31.73
CA ASP A 508 -25.63 34.88 -32.07
C ASP A 508 -24.38 35.69 -31.72
N PHE A 509 -23.89 35.54 -30.50
CA PHE A 509 -22.77 36.33 -29.95
C PHE A 509 -21.45 35.55 -29.86
N VAL A 510 -21.49 34.22 -29.99
CA VAL A 510 -20.34 33.35 -29.75
C VAL A 510 -19.48 33.23 -31.01
N ASP A 511 -18.19 33.54 -30.88
CA ASP A 511 -17.18 33.27 -31.89
C ASP A 511 -16.48 31.93 -31.61
N GLU A 512 -16.99 30.86 -32.24
CA GLU A 512 -16.45 29.49 -32.14
C GLU A 512 -14.95 29.43 -32.46
N SER A 513 -14.44 30.32 -33.33
CA SER A 513 -13.04 30.28 -33.77
C SER A 513 -12.02 30.64 -32.69
N GLN A 514 -12.48 31.17 -31.56
CA GLN A 514 -11.64 31.52 -30.43
C GLN A 514 -11.41 30.36 -29.47
N PHE A 515 -12.25 29.33 -29.50
CA PHE A 515 -12.15 28.18 -28.61
C PHE A 515 -11.01 27.24 -29.01
N ASP A 516 -10.32 26.67 -28.02
CA ASP A 516 -9.38 25.58 -28.23
C ASP A 516 -10.13 24.25 -28.33
N THR A 517 -10.22 23.73 -29.55
CA THR A 517 -10.83 22.44 -29.88
C THR A 517 -9.77 21.41 -30.33
N SER A 518 -8.51 21.60 -29.93
CA SER A 518 -7.44 20.67 -30.27
C SER A 518 -7.58 19.31 -29.57
N ASP A 519 -8.24 19.31 -28.42
CA ASP A 519 -8.70 18.13 -27.70
C ASP A 519 -10.11 17.72 -28.17
N SER A 520 -10.35 16.41 -28.33
CA SER A 520 -11.62 15.91 -28.87
C SER A 520 -12.80 16.04 -27.91
N GLU A 521 -12.58 15.93 -26.60
CA GLU A 521 -13.64 16.13 -25.60
C GLU A 521 -14.01 17.61 -25.53
N GLN A 522 -13.02 18.50 -25.60
CA GLN A 522 -13.28 19.94 -25.66
C GLN A 522 -13.98 20.35 -26.95
N ALA A 523 -13.66 19.72 -28.09
CA ALA A 523 -14.37 19.96 -29.34
C ALA A 523 -15.86 19.56 -29.26
N GLU A 524 -16.16 18.43 -28.60
CA GLU A 524 -17.54 17.98 -28.36
C GLU A 524 -18.29 18.93 -27.44
N LEU A 525 -17.70 19.32 -26.31
CA LEU A 525 -18.28 20.27 -25.35
C LEU A 525 -18.54 21.66 -25.97
N VAL A 526 -17.65 22.15 -26.83
CA VAL A 526 -17.86 23.42 -27.55
C VAL A 526 -19.03 23.31 -28.54
N GLN A 527 -19.20 22.16 -29.19
CA GLN A 527 -20.37 21.94 -30.06
C GLN A 527 -21.67 21.87 -29.24
N GLU A 528 -21.66 21.15 -28.12
CA GLU A 528 -22.81 21.07 -27.20
C GLU A 528 -23.17 22.46 -26.63
N LEU A 529 -22.17 23.30 -26.34
CA LEU A 529 -22.37 24.69 -25.92
C LEU A 529 -23.13 25.47 -27.00
N LEU A 530 -22.69 25.40 -28.25
CA LEU A 530 -23.33 26.11 -29.35
C LEU A 530 -24.77 25.63 -29.58
N ASP A 531 -24.99 24.33 -29.52
CA ASP A 531 -26.32 23.73 -29.68
C ASP A 531 -27.26 24.17 -28.54
N SER A 532 -26.77 24.16 -27.29
CA SER A 532 -27.53 24.61 -26.12
C SER A 532 -27.84 26.12 -26.15
N LEU A 533 -26.89 26.95 -26.58
CA LEU A 533 -27.12 28.39 -26.76
C LEU A 533 -28.12 28.68 -27.89
N ASN A 534 -28.10 27.91 -28.98
CA ASN A 534 -29.09 28.02 -30.05
C ASN A 534 -30.50 27.66 -29.56
N GLU A 535 -30.63 26.57 -28.80
CA GLU A 535 -31.91 26.16 -28.20
C GLU A 535 -32.47 27.23 -27.25
N ILE A 536 -31.61 27.82 -26.41
CA ILE A 536 -31.98 28.92 -25.52
C ILE A 536 -32.41 30.15 -26.34
N SER A 537 -31.66 30.50 -27.39
CA SER A 537 -31.97 31.63 -28.26
C SER A 537 -33.31 31.45 -28.97
N GLU A 538 -33.59 30.27 -29.50
CA GLU A 538 -34.88 29.94 -30.13
C GLU A 538 -36.03 30.08 -29.13
N THR A 539 -35.84 29.57 -27.91
CA THR A 539 -36.85 29.63 -26.83
C THR A 539 -37.10 31.07 -26.39
N LEU A 540 -36.05 31.86 -26.15
CA LEU A 540 -36.17 33.26 -25.72
C LEU A 540 -36.75 34.19 -26.80
N ASN A 541 -36.66 33.81 -28.07
CA ASN A 541 -37.25 34.55 -29.18
C ASN A 541 -38.72 34.15 -29.46
N ASP A 542 -39.23 33.07 -28.85
CA ASP A 542 -40.65 32.71 -28.89
C ASP A 542 -41.42 33.43 -27.75
N PRO A 543 -42.35 34.36 -28.07
CA PRO A 543 -43.07 35.12 -27.05
C PRO A 543 -44.03 34.28 -26.18
N GLU A 544 -44.30 33.02 -26.54
CA GLU A 544 -45.13 32.10 -25.74
C GLU A 544 -44.32 31.04 -24.99
N ALA A 545 -43.00 30.96 -25.21
CA ALA A 545 -42.13 30.01 -24.54
C ALA A 545 -41.42 30.65 -23.35
N GLU A 546 -41.09 29.81 -22.38
CA GLU A 546 -40.34 30.19 -21.19
C GLU A 546 -39.22 29.15 -20.99
N LEU A 547 -38.05 29.60 -20.57
CA LEU A 547 -36.96 28.69 -20.22
C LEU A 547 -37.33 27.86 -18.99
N ASP A 548 -37.13 26.55 -19.08
CA ASP A 548 -37.20 25.65 -17.93
C ASP A 548 -35.82 25.47 -17.29
N SER A 549 -35.83 24.92 -16.07
CA SER A 549 -34.60 24.73 -15.31
C SER A 549 -33.68 23.68 -15.93
N GLU A 550 -34.22 22.69 -16.65
CA GLU A 550 -33.43 21.64 -17.31
C GLU A 550 -32.55 22.24 -18.40
N THR A 551 -33.10 23.15 -19.20
CA THR A 551 -32.38 23.86 -20.26
C THR A 551 -31.23 24.70 -19.69
N THR A 552 -31.49 25.49 -18.65
CA THR A 552 -30.46 26.34 -18.03
C THR A 552 -29.42 25.52 -17.26
N ASP A 553 -29.84 24.45 -16.58
CA ASP A 553 -28.93 23.57 -15.84
C ASP A 553 -28.01 22.80 -16.80
N ASN A 554 -28.51 22.38 -17.97
CA ASN A 554 -27.70 21.75 -19.01
C ASN A 554 -26.63 22.70 -19.53
N LEU A 555 -26.98 23.97 -19.84
CA LEU A 555 -25.99 24.97 -20.23
C LEU A 555 -24.92 25.17 -19.14
N ILE A 556 -25.33 25.29 -17.88
CA ILE A 556 -24.39 25.44 -16.75
C ILE A 556 -23.46 24.22 -16.65
N ALA A 557 -23.98 23.01 -16.84
CA ALA A 557 -23.17 21.79 -16.83
C ALA A 557 -22.12 21.79 -17.96
N ILE A 558 -22.52 22.18 -19.18
CA ILE A 558 -21.60 22.30 -20.32
C ILE A 558 -20.52 23.35 -20.04
N VAL A 559 -20.91 24.54 -19.56
CA VAL A 559 -19.96 25.62 -19.21
C VAL A 559 -18.96 25.14 -18.17
N ASN A 560 -19.42 24.45 -17.12
CA ASN A 560 -18.54 23.89 -16.10
C ASN A 560 -17.64 22.74 -16.59
N GLY A 561 -18.01 22.08 -17.69
CA GLY A 561 -17.21 21.02 -18.33
C GLY A 561 -16.10 21.53 -19.25
N LEU A 562 -16.18 22.77 -19.72
CA LEU A 562 -15.14 23.39 -20.56
C LEU A 562 -13.81 23.51 -19.80
N SER A 563 -12.70 23.47 -20.54
CA SER A 563 -11.36 23.81 -20.01
C SER A 563 -11.32 25.25 -19.49
N ASP A 564 -10.42 25.58 -18.56
CA ASP A 564 -10.35 26.96 -18.03
C ASP A 564 -10.14 28.01 -19.14
N GLU A 565 -9.37 27.66 -20.18
CA GLU A 565 -9.15 28.54 -21.33
C GLU A 565 -10.46 28.78 -22.09
N ASN A 566 -11.21 27.71 -22.39
CA ASN A 566 -12.50 27.81 -23.08
C ASN A 566 -13.58 28.46 -22.21
N GLN A 567 -13.57 28.21 -20.90
CA GLN A 567 -14.42 28.93 -19.94
C GLN A 567 -14.11 30.41 -20.01
N GLN A 568 -12.85 30.82 -19.86
CA GLN A 568 -12.47 32.23 -19.90
C GLN A 568 -12.86 32.90 -21.22
N ILE A 569 -12.67 32.21 -22.36
CA ILE A 569 -13.11 32.70 -23.68
C ILE A 569 -14.61 32.97 -23.69
N LEU A 570 -15.43 32.04 -23.19
CA LEU A 570 -16.88 32.24 -23.11
C LEU A 570 -17.24 33.40 -22.16
N LEU A 571 -16.63 33.45 -20.98
CA LEU A 571 -16.88 34.48 -19.97
C LEU A 571 -16.53 35.88 -20.52
N ASP A 572 -15.40 36.01 -21.22
CA ASP A 572 -14.95 37.24 -21.87
C ASP A 572 -15.95 37.67 -22.96
N GLN A 573 -16.37 36.75 -23.82
CA GLN A 573 -17.36 37.04 -24.86
C GLN A 573 -18.71 37.48 -24.26
N ILE A 574 -19.14 36.90 -23.13
CA ILE A 574 -20.34 37.33 -22.42
C ILE A 574 -20.17 38.77 -21.89
N SER A 575 -19.06 39.06 -21.20
CA SER A 575 -18.81 40.39 -20.65
C SER A 575 -18.70 41.47 -21.75
N GLU A 576 -17.96 41.20 -22.83
CA GLU A 576 -17.74 42.14 -23.93
C GLU A 576 -19.04 42.44 -24.70
N ASN A 577 -19.84 41.41 -25.00
CA ASN A 577 -21.05 41.57 -25.81
C ASN A 577 -22.27 42.04 -25.00
N ALA A 578 -22.37 41.69 -23.72
CA ALA A 578 -23.40 42.26 -22.84
C ALA A 578 -23.21 43.78 -22.65
N ASN A 579 -21.95 44.26 -22.69
CA ASN A 579 -21.58 45.67 -22.50
C ASN A 579 -22.29 46.30 -21.28
N SER A 580 -22.39 45.54 -20.19
CA SER A 580 -23.15 45.87 -18.99
C SER A 580 -22.20 46.14 -17.82
N SER A 581 -22.17 47.40 -17.38
CA SER A 581 -21.48 47.76 -16.14
C SER A 581 -22.10 47.08 -14.92
N ASP A 582 -23.37 46.69 -14.97
CA ASP A 582 -24.05 46.02 -13.87
C ASP A 582 -23.57 44.57 -13.72
N LEU A 583 -23.28 43.89 -14.84
CA LEU A 583 -22.65 42.57 -14.82
C LEU A 583 -21.25 42.61 -14.19
N GLU A 584 -20.41 43.55 -14.61
CA GLU A 584 -19.07 43.74 -14.03
C GLU A 584 -19.12 44.13 -12.53
N ASN A 585 -20.11 44.95 -12.14
CA ASN A 585 -20.32 45.32 -10.75
C ASN A 585 -20.80 44.14 -9.90
N LEU A 586 -21.60 43.23 -10.45
CA LEU A 586 -22.08 42.05 -9.72
C LEU A 586 -20.98 41.05 -9.40
N TYR A 587 -19.97 40.88 -10.26
CA TYR A 587 -18.80 40.05 -9.94
C TYR A 587 -18.19 40.46 -8.59
N LYS A 588 -18.10 41.77 -8.38
CA LYS A 588 -17.59 42.35 -7.15
C LYS A 588 -18.55 42.21 -5.99
N LEU A 589 -19.83 42.50 -6.22
CA LEU A 589 -20.82 42.56 -5.14
C LEU A 589 -21.21 41.19 -4.59
N LEU A 590 -21.32 40.14 -5.41
CA LEU A 590 -21.74 38.82 -4.94
C LEU A 590 -20.67 38.09 -4.13
N PHE A 591 -19.38 38.41 -4.35
CA PHE A 591 -18.24 37.73 -3.73
C PHE A 591 -17.29 38.68 -2.97
N GLY A 592 -17.68 39.95 -2.80
CA GLY A 592 -17.05 40.90 -1.86
C GLY A 592 -15.85 41.74 -2.35
N ASN A 593 -15.60 41.86 -3.66
CA ASN A 593 -14.39 42.48 -4.25
C ASN A 593 -14.42 44.03 -4.35
#